data_AF-T0Z873-F1
#
_entry.id   AF-T0Z873-F1
#
_cell.length_a   1.000
_cell.length_b   1.000
_cell.length_c   1.000
_cell.angle_alpha   90.00
_cell.angle_beta   90.00
_cell.angle_gamma   90.00
#
_symmetry.space_group_name_H-M   'P 1'
#
loop_
_entity.id
_entity.type
_entity.pdbx_description
1 polymer ?
#
loop_
_entity_poly.entity_id
_entity_poly.type
_entity_poly.pdbx_seq_one_letter_code
_entity_poly.pdbx_strand_id
1 'polypeptide(L)'
;MTHVVVDPISRIEGHLRIEAEVDGGAVTQAWSSSTMFRGVELILEGRDPRDAWAFTQRICGVCTTVHAIASIRAVEHAIGAMPPPNARILRNLVMAAQNVHD
;
A
#
# COMPACT_ATOMS: atom_id res chain seq x y z
N MET A 1 -24.86 6.72 -25.45
CA MET A 1 -23.53 6.94 -24.86
C MET A 1 -23.54 8.08 -23.84
N THR A 2 -23.35 7.74 -22.57
CA THR A 2 -23.30 8.66 -21.42
C THR A 2 -21.94 8.53 -20.75
N HIS A 3 -21.30 9.64 -20.41
CA HIS A 3 -20.06 9.64 -19.63
C HIS A 3 -20.38 9.90 -18.15
N VAL A 4 -19.93 9.01 -17.27
CA VAL A 4 -20.18 9.04 -15.82
C VAL A 4 -18.86 9.21 -15.10
N VAL A 5 -18.84 10.08 -14.10
CA VAL A 5 -17.67 10.34 -13.25
C VAL A 5 -18.07 10.14 -11.79
N VAL A 6 -17.32 9.33 -11.06
CA VAL A 6 -17.45 9.14 -9.62
C VAL A 6 -16.15 9.58 -8.95
N ASP A 7 -16.22 10.76 -8.32
CA ASP A 7 -15.09 11.40 -7.65
C ASP A 7 -15.63 12.25 -6.47
N PRO A 8 -15.40 11.86 -5.20
CA PRO A 8 -14.56 10.74 -4.77
C PRO A 8 -15.30 9.40 -4.73
N ILE A 9 -14.57 8.30 -4.97
CA ILE A 9 -15.00 6.98 -4.48
C ILE A 9 -14.88 6.96 -2.95
N SER A 10 -15.95 6.58 -2.27
CA SER A 10 -16.01 6.48 -0.80
C SER A 10 -15.89 5.05 -0.28
N ARG A 11 -15.71 4.88 1.04
CA ARG A 11 -15.51 3.59 1.74
C ARG A 11 -14.30 2.80 1.23
N ILE A 12 -13.25 3.51 0.88
CA ILE A 12 -11.93 2.99 0.54
C ILE A 12 -10.87 3.78 1.31
N GLU A 13 -9.63 3.31 1.28
CA GLU A 13 -8.47 4.14 1.63
C GLU A 13 -8.03 4.96 0.41
N GLY A 14 -7.52 6.18 0.66
CA GLY A 14 -6.91 7.01 -0.38
C GLY A 14 -7.89 7.83 -1.23
N HIS A 15 -7.41 8.25 -2.40
CA HIS A 15 -8.12 9.14 -3.32
C HIS A 15 -8.24 8.47 -4.69
N LEU A 16 -9.45 8.06 -5.04
CA LEU A 16 -9.75 7.37 -6.28
C LEU A 16 -10.89 8.04 -7.02
N ARG A 17 -10.63 8.28 -8.31
CA ARG A 17 -11.58 8.72 -9.31
C ARG A 17 -11.83 7.57 -10.28
N ILE A 18 -13.09 7.29 -10.56
CA ILE A 18 -13.51 6.33 -11.59
C ILE A 18 -14.34 7.07 -12.64
N GLU A 19 -13.99 6.87 -13.91
CA GLU A 19 -14.75 7.36 -15.06
C GLU A 19 -15.24 6.17 -15.87
N ALA A 20 -16.43 6.27 -16.46
CA ALA A 20 -17.00 5.21 -17.27
C ALA A 20 -17.83 5.77 -18.43
N GLU A 21 -17.70 5.17 -19.60
CA GLU A 21 -18.65 5.34 -20.70
C GLU A 21 -19.72 4.25 -20.61
N VAL A 22 -20.99 4.66 -20.71
CA VAL A 22 -22.15 3.78 -20.63
C VAL A 22 -22.95 3.86 -21.92
N ASP A 23 -23.20 2.72 -22.54
CA ASP A 23 -24.07 2.61 -23.71
C ASP A 23 -25.00 1.41 -23.59
N GLY A 24 -26.27 1.58 -23.95
CA GLY A 24 -27.28 0.53 -23.80
C GLY A 24 -27.46 -0.01 -22.37
N GLY A 25 -27.09 0.77 -21.35
CA GLY A 25 -27.14 0.35 -19.94
C GLY A 25 -25.94 -0.49 -19.47
N ALA A 26 -24.91 -0.67 -20.31
CA ALA A 26 -23.68 -1.37 -19.95
C ALA A 26 -22.46 -0.43 -20.02
N VAL A 27 -21.48 -0.65 -19.14
CA VAL A 27 -20.19 0.04 -19.20
C VAL A 27 -19.39 -0.49 -20.39
N THR A 28 -18.96 0.39 -21.29
CA THR A 28 -18.17 0.05 -22.49
C THR A 28 -16.69 0.36 -22.35
N GLN A 29 -16.34 1.37 -21.55
CA GLN A 29 -14.98 1.77 -21.21
C GLN A 29 -14.95 2.29 -19.77
N ALA A 30 -13.80 2.16 -19.10
CA ALA A 30 -13.60 2.71 -17.76
C ALA A 30 -12.14 3.15 -17.54
N TRP A 31 -11.97 4.16 -16.69
CA TRP A 31 -10.67 4.68 -16.28
C TRP A 31 -10.59 4.73 -14.76
N SER A 32 -9.44 4.32 -14.23
CA SER A 32 -9.11 4.39 -12.80
C SER A 32 -7.97 5.37 -12.62
N SER A 33 -8.19 6.39 -11.80
CA SER A 33 -7.21 7.46 -11.57
C SER A 33 -7.01 7.68 -10.07
N SER A 34 -5.77 7.50 -9.63
CA SER A 34 -5.33 7.92 -8.30
C SER A 34 -4.92 9.39 -8.35
N THR A 35 -5.58 10.23 -7.55
CA THR A 35 -5.46 11.70 -7.65
C THR A 35 -4.53 12.31 -6.60
N MET A 36 -3.76 11.49 -5.87
CA MET A 36 -2.83 11.92 -4.82
C MET A 36 -1.50 11.18 -4.91
N PHE A 37 -0.39 11.92 -4.74
CA PHE A 37 0.97 11.39 -4.70
C PHE A 37 1.76 12.04 -3.57
N ARG A 38 2.60 11.24 -2.88
CA ARG A 38 3.47 11.71 -1.78
C ARG A 38 4.96 11.52 -2.03
N GLY A 39 5.36 10.66 -2.97
CA GLY A 39 6.79 10.40 -3.25
C GLY A 39 7.57 9.78 -2.09
N VAL A 40 6.99 8.81 -1.37
CA VAL A 40 7.67 8.14 -0.24
C VAL A 40 8.99 7.50 -0.66
N GLU A 41 9.09 6.99 -1.89
CA GLU A 41 10.32 6.43 -2.45
C GLU A 41 11.42 7.50 -2.60
N LEU A 42 11.07 8.68 -3.11
CA LEU A 42 12.00 9.82 -3.22
C LEU A 42 12.46 10.30 -1.83
N ILE A 43 11.57 10.26 -0.84
CA ILE A 43 11.91 10.62 0.55
C ILE A 43 12.98 9.67 1.13
N LEU A 44 13.04 8.42 0.67
CA LEU A 44 14.00 7.41 1.17
C LEU A 44 15.41 7.57 0.60
N GLU A 45 15.57 8.26 -0.53
CA GLU A 45 16.88 8.39 -1.17
C GLU A 45 17.92 9.01 -0.24
N GLY A 46 19.11 8.40 -0.17
CA GLY A 46 20.21 8.84 0.68
C GLY A 46 20.06 8.54 2.18
N ARG A 47 18.96 7.92 2.63
CA ARG A 47 18.78 7.52 4.03
C ARG A 47 19.48 6.21 4.35
N ASP A 48 19.73 5.99 5.64
CA ASP A 48 20.19 4.70 6.14
C ASP A 48 19.12 3.62 5.89
N PRO A 49 19.46 2.46 5.30
CA PRO A 49 18.50 1.38 5.07
C PRO A 49 17.77 0.92 6.34
N ARG A 50 18.38 1.05 7.53
CA ARG A 50 17.78 0.67 8.81
C ARG A 50 16.60 1.57 9.20
N ASP A 51 16.52 2.78 8.66
CA ASP A 51 15.43 3.71 8.93
C ASP A 51 14.23 3.49 7.99
N ALA A 52 14.44 2.80 6.86
CA ALA A 52 13.47 2.73 5.76
C ALA A 52 12.09 2.18 6.18
N TRP A 53 12.04 1.23 7.13
CA TRP A 53 10.79 0.62 7.58
C TRP A 53 9.87 1.63 8.27
N ALA A 54 10.44 2.60 8.98
CA ALA A 54 9.66 3.60 9.70
C ALA A 54 8.96 4.56 8.73
N PHE A 55 9.62 4.93 7.63
CA PHE A 55 9.06 5.78 6.57
C PHE A 55 8.05 5.03 5.71
N THR A 56 8.42 3.84 5.22
CA THR A 56 7.53 3.02 4.36
C THR A 56 6.27 2.56 5.09
N GLN A 57 6.30 2.35 6.42
CA GLN A 57 5.09 2.07 7.19
C GLN A 57 4.02 3.16 7.02
N ARG A 58 4.39 4.41 6.73
CA ARG A 58 3.46 5.51 6.52
C ARG A 58 2.90 5.57 5.09
N ILE A 59 3.21 4.59 4.23
CA ILE A 59 2.56 4.46 2.93
C ILE A 59 1.05 4.26 3.12
N CYS A 60 0.62 3.42 4.07
CA CYS A 60 -0.80 3.23 4.35
C CYS A 60 -1.03 2.96 5.84
N GLY A 61 -2.05 3.62 6.40
CA GLY A 61 -2.47 3.43 7.79
C GLY A 61 -3.53 2.36 7.98
N VAL A 62 -4.26 1.97 6.92
CA VAL A 62 -5.25 0.88 6.95
C VAL A 62 -4.52 -0.46 7.00
N CYS A 63 -3.76 -0.79 5.96
CA CYS A 63 -2.88 -1.95 5.94
C CYS A 63 -1.57 -1.68 6.71
N THR A 64 -1.68 -1.13 7.92
CA THR A 64 -0.52 -0.90 8.79
C THR A 64 0.25 -2.20 9.02
N THR A 65 1.48 -2.10 9.55
CA THR A 65 2.43 -3.22 9.72
C THR A 65 3.04 -3.74 8.42
N VAL A 66 2.27 -3.89 7.33
CA VAL A 66 2.72 -4.67 6.15
C VAL A 66 3.92 -4.04 5.46
N HIS A 67 3.92 -2.72 5.26
CA HIS A 67 5.03 -2.02 4.61
C HIS A 67 6.30 -2.00 5.48
N ALA A 68 6.16 -1.92 6.81
CA ALA A 68 7.30 -2.03 7.72
C ALA A 68 7.98 -3.40 7.58
N ILE A 69 7.20 -4.48 7.64
CA ILE A 69 7.75 -5.85 7.53
C ILE A 69 8.33 -6.12 6.15
N ALA A 70 7.69 -5.64 5.08
CA ALA A 70 8.22 -5.73 3.73
C ALA A 70 9.57 -5.00 3.59
N SER A 71 9.66 -3.76 4.11
CA SER A 71 10.92 -3.00 4.11
C SER A 71 12.03 -3.69 4.90
N ILE A 72 11.73 -4.22 6.08
CA ILE A 72 12.70 -4.98 6.89
C ILE A 72 13.20 -6.20 6.11
N ARG A 73 12.30 -6.98 5.49
CA ARG A 73 12.65 -8.15 4.69
C ARG A 73 13.52 -7.79 3.48
N ALA A 74 13.25 -6.66 2.83
CA ALA A 74 14.06 -6.17 1.71
C ALA A 74 15.50 -5.87 2.14
N VAL A 75 15.70 -5.20 3.28
CA VAL A 75 17.02 -4.90 3.83
C VAL A 75 17.72 -6.17 4.30
N GLU A 76 17.03 -7.06 5.01
CA GLU A 76 17.57 -8.37 5.43
C GLU A 76 18.07 -9.18 4.24
N HIS A 77 17.28 -9.23 3.16
CA HIS A 77 17.68 -9.90 1.92
C HIS A 77 18.93 -9.26 1.30
N ALA A 78 19.00 -7.93 1.23
CA ALA A 78 20.13 -7.22 0.64
C ALA A 78 21.46 -7.47 1.38
N ILE A 79 21.42 -7.72 2.69
CA ILE A 79 22.62 -7.96 3.50
C ILE A 79 22.84 -9.45 3.84
N GLY A 80 21.99 -10.36 3.36
CA GLY A 80 22.06 -11.79 3.69
C GLY A 80 21.75 -12.12 5.15
N ALA A 81 21.02 -11.27 5.86
CA ALA A 81 20.66 -11.49 7.25
C ALA A 81 19.52 -12.52 7.38
N MET A 82 19.64 -13.40 8.37
CA MET A 82 18.58 -14.34 8.75
C MET A 82 18.00 -13.94 10.11
N PRO A 83 16.71 -13.54 10.20
CA PRO A 83 16.11 -13.20 11.48
C PRO A 83 16.01 -14.44 12.37
N PRO A 84 16.23 -14.31 13.70
CA PRO A 84 16.03 -15.40 14.65
C PRO A 84 14.62 -16.01 14.54
N PRO A 85 14.43 -17.32 14.81
CA PRO A 85 13.12 -17.97 14.72
C PRO A 85 12.01 -17.24 15.51
N ASN A 86 12.33 -16.75 16.72
CA ASN A 86 11.38 -16.00 17.55
C ASN A 86 10.96 -14.67 16.90
N ALA A 87 11.86 -14.00 16.19
CA ALA A 87 11.52 -12.78 15.45
C ALA A 87 10.58 -13.08 14.26
N ARG A 88 10.79 -14.20 13.56
CA ARG A 88 9.88 -14.66 12.50
C ARG A 88 8.48 -14.98 13.04
N ILE A 89 8.41 -15.70 14.16
CA ILE A 89 7.13 -16.04 14.80
C ILE A 89 6.39 -14.76 15.23
N LEU A 90 7.09 -13.81 15.86
CA LEU A 90 6.49 -12.54 16.25
C LEU A 90 5.95 -11.76 15.05
N ARG A 91 6.72 -11.66 13.95
CA ARG A 91 6.27 -11.02 12.71
C ARG A 91 5.01 -11.70 12.16
N ASN A 92 4.95 -13.03 12.17
CA ASN A 92 3.78 -13.77 11.72
C ASN A 92 2.54 -13.48 12.58
N LEU A 93 2.69 -13.44 13.91
CA LEU A 93 1.58 -13.13 14.82
C LEU A 93 1.05 -11.72 14.60
N VAL A 94 1.93 -10.72 14.49
CA VAL A 94 1.52 -9.33 14.25
C VAL A 94 0.85 -9.19 12.88
N MET A 95 1.39 -9.81 11.82
CA MET A 95 0.75 -9.80 10.50
C MET A 95 -0.62 -10.49 10.51
N ALA A 96 -0.75 -11.64 11.19
CA ALA A 96 -2.02 -12.35 11.28
C ALA A 96 -3.06 -11.52 12.04
N ALA A 97 -2.68 -10.89 13.16
CA ALA A 97 -3.56 -10.00 13.91
C ALA A 97 -4.02 -8.80 13.05
N GLN A 98 -3.13 -8.20 12.26
CA GLN A 98 -3.49 -7.16 11.30
C GLN A 98 -4.52 -7.66 10.29
N ASN A 99 -4.28 -8.82 9.66
CA ASN A 99 -5.18 -9.38 8.64
C ASN A 99 -6.55 -9.81 9.19
N VAL A 100 -6.67 -10.07 10.48
CA VAL A 100 -7.98 -10.36 11.11
C VAL A 100 -8.77 -9.06 11.35
N HIS A 101 -8.07 -7.95 11.55
CA HIS A 101 -8.70 -6.65 11.78
C HIS A 101 -9.12 -5.96 10.49
N ASP A 102 -8.23 -5.96 9.49
CA ASP A 102 -8.40 -5.39 8.16
C ASP A 102 -9.50 -6.14 7.37
#